data_AF-A0A528AIG9-F1
#
_entry.id   AF-A0A528AIG9-F1
#
_cell.length_a   1.000
_cell.length_b   1.000
_cell.length_c   1.000
_cell.angle_alpha   90.00
_cell.angle_beta   90.00
_cell.angle_gamma   90.00
#
_symmetry.space_group_name_H-M   'P 1'
#
loop_
_entity.id
_entity.type
_entity.pdbx_description
1 polymer ?
#
loop_
_entity_poly.entity_id
_entity_poly.type
_entity_poly.pdbx_seq_one_letter_code
_entity_poly.pdbx_strand_id
1 'polypeptide(L)' 'NPVTVEHVTGIFEDRIGRPTGLSGVEAAGAVLRLGNIKMAGAIRMVSVSRGHDPRDFALFAFGGAGPLHATA' A
#
# COMPACT_ATOMS: atom_id res chain seq x y z
N ASN A 1 24.04 6.38 1.81
CA ASN A 1 23.54 7.38 0.85
C ASN A 1 22.06 7.57 1.10
N PRO A 2 21.62 8.67 1.74
CA PRO A 2 20.20 8.86 2.05
C PRO A 2 19.41 9.03 0.75
N VAL A 3 18.29 8.31 0.64
CA VAL A 3 17.33 8.51 -0.44
C VAL A 3 16.48 9.73 -0.08
N THR A 4 16.49 10.76 -0.92
CA THR A 4 15.71 11.99 -0.67
C THR A 4 14.28 11.86 -1.19
N VAL A 5 13.36 12.63 -0.60
CA VAL A 5 11.95 12.62 -1.01
C VAL A 5 11.81 13.14 -2.45
N GLU A 6 12.63 14.12 -2.84
CA GLU A 6 12.66 14.67 -4.19
C GLU A 6 13.05 13.60 -5.21
N HIS A 7 14.04 12.77 -4.88
CA HIS A 7 14.48 11.68 -5.74
C HIS A 7 13.34 10.65 -5.95
N VAL A 8 12.66 10.26 -4.86
CA VAL A 8 11.52 9.33 -4.93
C VAL A 8 10.35 9.94 -5.71
N THR A 9 10.06 11.22 -5.49
CA THR A 9 8.97 11.93 -6.17
C THR A 9 9.20 11.99 -7.67
N GLY A 10 10.42 12.31 -8.11
CA GLY A 10 10.79 12.29 -9.54
C GLY A 10 10.60 10.91 -10.17
N ILE A 11 10.96 9.83 -9.46
CA ILE A 11 10.73 8.46 -9.95
C ILE A 11 9.24 8.19 -10.15
N PHE A 12 8.39 8.52 -9.18
CA PHE A 12 6.94 8.31 -9.32
C PHE A 12 6.34 9.15 -10.43
N GLU A 13 6.77 10.41 -10.57
CA GLU A 13 6.31 11.31 -11.62
C GLU A 13 6.66 10.76 -13.01
N ASP A 14 7.91 10.35 -13.23
CA ASP A 14 8.35 9.87 -14.54
C ASP A 14 7.76 8.50 -14.91
N ARG A 15 7.62 7.60 -13.92
CA ARG A 15 7.23 6.20 -14.16
C ARG A 15 5.73 5.97 -14.17
N ILE A 16 4.97 6.79 -13.46
CA ILE A 16 3.53 6.60 -13.27
C ILE A 16 2.78 7.91 -13.51
N GLY A 17 3.26 9.02 -12.95
CA GLY A 17 2.62 10.32 -13.03
C GLY A 17 2.36 10.80 -14.47
N ARG A 18 3.42 11.03 -15.25
CA ARG A 18 3.33 11.52 -16.64
C ARG A 18 2.45 10.63 -17.54
N PRO A 19 2.58 9.27 -17.52
CA PRO A 19 1.69 8.42 -18.31
C PRO A 19 0.21 8.46 -17.91
N THR A 20 -0.10 8.84 -16.66
CA THR A 20 -1.46 8.80 -16.11
C THR A 20 -2.07 10.17 -15.83
N GLY A 21 -1.35 11.26 -16.10
CA GLY A 21 -1.79 12.63 -15.82
C GLY A 21 -1.78 12.99 -14.33
N LEU A 22 -0.98 12.31 -13.51
CA LEU A 22 -0.84 12.56 -12.07
C LEU A 22 0.52 13.20 -11.75
N SER A 23 0.61 13.98 -10.68
CA SER A 23 1.90 14.36 -10.10
C SER A 23 2.60 13.16 -9.45
N GLY A 24 3.91 13.27 -9.18
CA GLY A 24 4.66 12.22 -8.50
C GLY A 24 4.08 11.83 -7.13
N VAL A 25 3.61 12.82 -6.36
CA VAL A 25 2.98 12.60 -5.04
C VAL A 25 1.62 11.91 -5.20
N GLU A 26 0.79 12.33 -6.15
CA GLU A 26 -0.51 11.69 -6.41
C GLU A 26 -0.34 10.24 -6.88
N ALA A 27 0.63 10.00 -7.75
CA ALA A 27 0.98 8.67 -8.22
C ALA A 27 1.46 7.77 -7.07
N ALA A 28 2.35 8.26 -6.20
CA ALA A 28 2.79 7.54 -5.00
C ALA A 28 1.60 7.21 -4.08
N GLY A 29 0.71 8.17 -3.85
CA GLY A 29 -0.51 7.97 -3.07
C GLY A 29 -1.45 6.93 -3.69
N ALA A 30 -1.57 6.90 -5.03
CA ALA A 30 -2.36 5.88 -5.72
C ALA A 30 -1.76 4.48 -5.55
N VAL A 31 -0.43 4.34 -5.59
CA VAL A 31 0.26 3.08 -5.33
C VAL A 31 0.04 2.60 -3.90
N LEU A 32 0.14 3.49 -2.91
CA LEU A 32 -0.17 3.15 -1.51
C LEU A 32 -1.61 2.65 -1.35
N ARG A 33 -2.59 3.36 -1.93
CA ARG A 33 -4.00 2.92 -1.92
C ARG A 33 -4.17 1.54 -2.54
N LEU A 34 -3.58 1.29 -3.70
CA LEU A 34 -3.66 -0.02 -4.35
C LEU A 34 -2.98 -1.12 -3.54
N GLY A 35 -1.84 -0.82 -2.92
CA GLY A 35 -1.16 -1.72 -1.99
C GLY A 35 -2.06 -2.11 -0.83
N ASN A 36 -2.68 -1.14 -0.17
CA ASN A 36 -3.59 -1.36 0.96
C ASN A 36 -4.80 -2.23 0.55
N ILE A 37 -5.42 -1.92 -0.60
CA ILE A 37 -6.54 -2.71 -1.14
C ILE A 37 -6.12 -4.17 -1.37
N LYS A 38 -4.94 -4.40 -1.96
CA LYS A 38 -4.43 -5.76 -2.20
C LYS A 38 -4.15 -6.52 -0.92
N MET A 39 -3.53 -5.87 0.09
CA MET A 39 -3.24 -6.50 1.38
C MET A 39 -4.53 -6.85 2.14
N ALA A 40 -5.47 -5.90 2.26
CA ALA A 40 -6.76 -6.14 2.90
C ALA A 40 -7.54 -7.25 2.18
N GLY A 41 -7.52 -7.26 0.85
CA GLY A 41 -8.09 -8.32 0.03
C GLY A 41 -7.46 -9.68 0.31
N ALA A 42 -6.14 -9.77 0.40
CA ALA A 42 -5.43 -11.01 0.71
C ALA A 42 -5.79 -11.56 2.11
N ILE A 43 -5.82 -10.69 3.13
CA ILE A 43 -6.25 -11.05 4.49
C ILE A 43 -7.66 -11.62 4.47
N ARG A 44 -8.60 -10.91 3.83
CA ARG A 44 -9.99 -11.36 3.70
C ARG A 44 -10.08 -12.70 2.98
N MET A 45 -9.38 -12.85 1.85
CA MET A 45 -9.38 -14.08 1.06
C MET A 45 -8.92 -15.29 1.88
N VAL A 46 -7.80 -15.16 2.60
CA VAL A 46 -7.28 -16.25 3.42
C VAL A 46 -8.23 -16.58 4.57
N SER A 47 -8.75 -15.58 5.29
CA SER A 47 -9.71 -15.81 6.39
C SER A 47 -10.98 -16.51 5.92
N VAL A 48 -11.60 -15.99 4.85
CA VAL A 48 -12.83 -16.56 4.28
C VAL A 48 -12.59 -17.97 3.73
N SER A 49 -11.45 -18.24 3.09
CA SER A 49 -11.12 -19.59 2.59
C SER A 49 -11.02 -20.64 3.71
N ARG A 50 -10.80 -20.19 4.95
CA ARG A 50 -10.77 -21.03 6.15
C ARG A 50 -12.10 -21.04 6.92
N GLY A 51 -13.14 -20.37 6.40
CA GLY A 51 -14.45 -20.30 7.04
C GLY A 51 -14.54 -19.28 8.18
N HIS A 52 -13.62 -18.31 8.24
CA HIS A 52 -13.58 -17.29 9.30
C HIS A 52 -14.00 -15.91 8.77
N ASP A 53 -14.79 -15.19 9.57
CA ASP A 53 -14.99 -13.75 9.37
C ASP A 53 -13.77 -12.99 9.94
N PRO A 54 -13.02 -12.23 9.14
CA PRO A 54 -11.87 -11.48 9.64
C PRO A 54 -12.21 -10.45 10.71
N ARG A 55 -13.48 -10.04 10.84
CA ARG A 55 -13.94 -9.07 11.87
C ARG A 55 -13.94 -9.65 13.28
N ASP A 56 -13.89 -10.98 13.42
CA ASP A 56 -13.84 -11.64 14.72
C ASP A 56 -12.40 -11.69 15.29
N PHE A 57 -11.42 -11.08 14.61
CA PHE A 57 -10.01 -11.13 14.96
C PHE A 57 -9.40 -9.72 15.07
N ALA A 58 -8.31 -9.63 15.83
CA ALA A 58 -7.44 -8.45 15.83
C ALA A 58 -6.37 -8.56 14.74
N LEU A 59 -6.01 -7.44 14.12
CA LEU A 59 -4.88 -7.37 13.18
C LEU A 59 -3.58 -7.19 13.96
N PHE A 60 -2.68 -8.17 13.88
CA PHE A 60 -1.32 -8.04 14.39
C PHE A 60 -0.36 -7.69 13.24
N ALA A 61 0.02 -6.41 13.15
CA ALA A 61 0.94 -5.93 12.12
C ALA A 61 2.40 -6.03 12.59
N PHE A 62 3.25 -6.67 11.78
CA PHE A 62 4.66 -6.92 12.10
C PHE A 62 5.56 -6.75 10.86
N GLY A 63 6.87 -6.85 11.06
CA GLY A 63 7.88 -6.63 10.02
C GLY A 63 8.12 -5.14 9.74
N GLY A 64 8.89 -4.84 8.68
CA GLY A 64 9.29 -3.46 8.37
C GLY A 64 8.13 -2.57 7.93
N ALA A 65 7.54 -2.87 6.77
CA ALA A 65 6.46 -2.05 6.21
C ALA A 65 5.08 -2.37 6.78
N GLY A 66 4.90 -3.52 7.45
CA GLY A 66 3.58 -3.99 7.91
C GLY A 66 2.82 -2.94 8.74
N PRO A 67 3.41 -2.37 9.80
CA PRO A 67 2.77 -1.33 10.59
C PRO A 67 2.41 -0.05 9.82
N LEU A 68 3.12 0.28 8.73
CA LEU A 68 2.82 1.47 7.90
C LEU A 68 1.48 1.34 7.16
N HIS A 69 1.00 0.10 6.97
CA HIS A 69 -0.23 -0.19 6.24
C HIS A 69 -1.37 -0.66 7.15
N ALA A 70 -1.12 -0.80 8.46
CA ALA A 70 -2.08 -1.39 9.39
C ALA A 70 -3.31 -0.51 9.66
N THR A 71 -3.17 0.81 9.55
CA THR A 71 -4.23 1.79 9.83
C THR A 71 -4.90 2.33 8.57
N ALA A 72 -4.65 1.69 7.43
CA ALA A 72 -5.13 2.10 6.12
C ALA A 72 -6.66 2.08 5.98
#